data_AF-A0A174AU12-F1
#
_entry.id   AF-A0A174AU12-F1
#
_cell.length_a   1.000
_cell.length_b   1.000
_cell.length_c   1.000
_cell.angle_alpha   90.00
_cell.angle_beta   90.00
_cell.angle_gamma   90.00
#
_symmetry.space_group_name_H-M   'P 1'
#
loop_
_entity.id
_entity.type
_entity.pdbx_description
1 polymer ?
#
loop_
_entity_poly.entity_id
_entity_poly.type
_entity_poly.pdbx_seq_one_letter_code
_entity_poly.pdbx_strand_id
1 'polypeptide(L)'
;MKIIIGIVVISFVFIRVYKAKIKGYIGEKQVSKRLRKLNKRKYKVLNNVLLKTANGSTQIDHVVISIYGVFVIETKNYKGIIKGNEYDENWSQILINKNENLRNPIKQNNGHIKAIKDLIPEIRYKKIKSIILFSKRARLNVNAVTDVTYINKVNKIIKSYKTKEYTIEEVERIFKKLEELNVNSFKERKAHVKNVKRTVKNAEKKLKKNRCPRCGGKLKKKKSKYGKFKGCKNYPNCTFKLNA
;
A
#
# COMPACT_ATOMS: atom_id res chain seq x y z
N MET A 1 -38.31 -17.09 -3.76
CA MET A 1 -37.40 -17.10 -2.58
C MET A 1 -35.89 -17.07 -2.92
N LYS A 2 -35.40 -17.87 -3.87
CA LYS A 2 -33.95 -17.92 -4.24
C LYS A 2 -33.37 -16.63 -4.86
N ILE A 3 -34.19 -15.85 -5.59
CA ILE A 3 -33.78 -14.57 -6.22
C ILE A 3 -33.56 -13.46 -5.18
N ILE A 4 -34.41 -13.39 -4.15
CA ILE A 4 -34.31 -12.39 -3.06
C ILE A 4 -33.06 -12.64 -2.20
N ILE A 5 -32.74 -13.90 -1.91
CA ILE A 5 -31.51 -14.30 -1.18
C ILE A 5 -30.25 -13.91 -1.97
N GLY A 6 -30.27 -14.06 -3.30
CA GLY A 6 -29.17 -13.65 -4.19
C GLY A 6 -28.90 -12.13 -4.15
N ILE A 7 -29.94 -11.30 -4.13
CA ILE A 7 -29.83 -9.84 -4.05
C ILE A 7 -29.28 -9.38 -2.69
N VAL A 8 -29.69 -10.03 -1.60
CA VAL A 8 -29.21 -9.73 -0.23
C VAL A 8 -27.74 -10.13 -0.04
N VAL A 9 -27.30 -11.27 -0.60
CA VAL A 9 -25.90 -11.69 -0.54
C VAL A 9 -25.00 -10.79 -1.40
N ILE A 10 -25.46 -10.40 -2.59
CA ILE A 10 -24.73 -9.47 -3.48
C ILE A 10 -24.63 -8.09 -2.83
N SER A 11 -25.70 -7.57 -2.24
CA SER A 11 -25.68 -6.29 -1.53
C SER A 11 -24.77 -6.32 -0.30
N PHE A 12 -24.75 -7.43 0.45
CA PHE A 12 -23.87 -7.59 1.62
C PHE A 12 -22.38 -7.65 1.25
N VAL A 13 -22.02 -8.34 0.16
CA VAL A 13 -20.65 -8.34 -0.39
C VAL A 13 -20.29 -6.95 -0.93
N PHE A 14 -21.21 -6.28 -1.62
CA PHE A 14 -21.02 -4.93 -2.13
C PHE A 14 -20.79 -3.92 -0.99
N ILE A 15 -21.57 -4.01 0.09
CA ILE A 15 -21.44 -3.20 1.30
C ILE A 15 -20.08 -3.45 1.98
N ARG A 16 -19.59 -4.69 2.06
CA ARG A 16 -18.27 -4.98 2.66
C ARG A 16 -17.11 -4.39 1.84
N VAL A 17 -17.15 -4.53 0.51
CA VAL A 17 -16.11 -3.98 -0.39
C VAL A 17 -16.16 -2.44 -0.40
N TYR A 18 -17.35 -1.85 -0.40
CA TYR A 18 -17.55 -0.41 -0.36
C TYR A 18 -17.13 0.19 0.99
N LYS A 19 -17.49 -0.45 2.12
CA LYS A 19 -17.05 -0.04 3.47
C LYS A 19 -15.53 -0.10 3.63
N ALA A 20 -14.85 -1.07 3.03
CA ALA A 20 -13.38 -1.14 3.05
C ALA A 20 -12.73 0.03 2.30
N LYS A 21 -13.26 0.40 1.12
CA LYS A 21 -12.81 1.56 0.34
C LYS A 21 -13.09 2.91 1.03
N ILE A 22 -14.28 3.08 1.62
CA ILE A 22 -14.62 4.29 2.38
C ILE A 22 -13.69 4.47 3.59
N LYS A 23 -13.36 3.37 4.29
CA LYS A 23 -12.47 3.43 5.45
C LYS A 23 -11.04 3.85 5.08
N GLY A 24 -10.48 3.40 3.94
CA GLY A 24 -9.20 3.92 3.44
C GLY A 24 -9.26 5.43 3.18
N TYR A 25 -10.27 5.85 2.42
CA TYR A 25 -10.47 7.25 2.01
C TYR A 25 -10.55 8.25 3.17
N ILE A 26 -11.20 7.89 4.30
CA ILE A 26 -11.27 8.76 5.48
C ILE A 26 -9.87 9.04 6.05
N GLY A 27 -9.03 8.01 6.16
CA GLY A 27 -7.67 8.15 6.68
C GLY A 27 -6.82 9.03 5.76
N GLU A 28 -6.83 8.74 4.46
CA GLU A 28 -6.11 9.50 3.43
C GLU A 28 -6.54 10.98 3.41
N LYS A 29 -7.85 11.26 3.51
CA LYS A 29 -8.37 12.64 3.58
C LYS A 29 -7.89 13.37 4.84
N GLN A 30 -7.76 12.69 5.98
CA GLN A 30 -7.21 13.28 7.20
C GLN A 30 -5.71 13.61 7.09
N VAL A 31 -4.95 12.78 6.38
CA VAL A 31 -3.52 13.02 6.10
C VAL A 31 -3.38 14.19 5.13
N SER A 32 -4.10 14.16 4.00
CA SER A 32 -4.10 15.24 3.00
C SER A 32 -4.40 16.61 3.64
N LYS A 33 -5.44 16.69 4.49
CA LYS A 33 -5.77 17.93 5.23
C LYS A 33 -4.60 18.47 6.06
N ARG A 34 -3.79 17.59 6.65
CA ARG A 34 -2.61 17.97 7.46
C ARG A 34 -1.43 18.37 6.59
N LEU A 35 -1.16 17.63 5.52
CA LEU A 35 -0.09 17.92 4.58
C LEU A 35 -0.26 19.27 3.88
N ARG A 36 -1.50 19.70 3.61
CA ARG A 36 -1.80 21.05 3.08
C ARG A 36 -1.30 22.20 3.96
N LYS A 37 -1.00 21.95 5.24
CA LYS A 37 -0.44 22.95 6.17
C LYS A 37 1.09 23.06 6.09
N LEU A 38 1.75 22.26 5.26
CA LEU A 38 3.18 22.40 5.00
C LEU A 38 3.43 23.67 4.15
N ASN A 39 4.61 24.28 4.33
CA ASN A 39 4.97 25.48 3.57
C ASN A 39 5.14 25.12 2.08
N LYS A 40 4.26 25.64 1.22
CA LYS A 40 4.20 25.31 -0.21
C LYS A 40 5.45 25.68 -1.01
N ARG A 41 6.28 26.61 -0.53
CA ARG A 41 7.58 26.95 -1.17
C ARG A 41 8.62 25.87 -0.94
N LYS A 42 8.58 25.19 0.21
CA LYS A 42 9.56 24.14 0.58
C LYS A 42 9.06 22.72 0.33
N TYR A 43 7.74 22.53 0.30
CA TYR A 43 7.09 21.23 0.23
C TYR A 43 6.01 21.22 -0.85
N LYS A 44 6.11 20.27 -1.76
CA LYS A 44 5.09 19.94 -2.76
C LYS A 44 4.41 18.64 -2.37
N VAL A 45 3.09 18.57 -2.50
CA VAL A 45 2.28 17.44 -2.02
C VAL A 45 1.41 16.92 -3.15
N LEU A 46 1.56 15.64 -3.48
CA LEU A 46 0.66 14.90 -4.35
C LEU A 46 -0.12 13.89 -3.51
N ASN A 47 -1.42 13.76 -3.78
CA ASN A 47 -2.31 12.81 -3.11
C ASN A 47 -2.93 11.87 -4.14
N ASN A 48 -3.15 10.61 -3.78
CA ASN A 48 -3.81 9.60 -4.62
C ASN A 48 -3.16 9.43 -6.00
N VAL A 49 -1.83 9.36 -6.01
CA VAL A 49 -1.02 9.23 -7.22
C VAL A 49 -1.20 7.83 -7.78
N LEU A 50 -1.59 7.74 -9.05
CA LEU A 50 -1.74 6.48 -9.77
C LEU A 50 -0.71 6.43 -10.90
N LEU A 51 0.31 5.59 -10.74
CA LEU A 51 1.40 5.45 -11.72
C LEU A 51 1.23 4.15 -12.51
N LYS A 52 1.40 4.22 -13.83
CA LYS A 52 1.55 3.02 -14.69
C LYS A 52 2.95 2.46 -14.51
N THR A 53 3.06 1.14 -14.42
CA THR A 53 4.34 0.40 -14.32
C THR A 53 4.34 -0.71 -15.36
N ALA A 54 5.51 -1.26 -15.68
CA ALA A 54 5.61 -2.38 -16.65
C ALA A 54 4.66 -3.55 -16.31
N ASN A 55 4.42 -3.80 -15.02
CA ASN A 55 3.60 -4.92 -14.54
C ASN A 55 2.16 -4.53 -14.16
N GLY A 56 1.70 -3.33 -14.52
CA GLY A 56 0.35 -2.85 -14.21
C GLY A 56 0.35 -1.41 -13.71
N SER A 57 -0.11 -1.18 -12.48
CA SER A 57 -0.16 0.17 -11.90
C SER A 57 -0.05 0.10 -10.40
N THR A 58 0.39 1.21 -9.81
CA THR A 58 0.47 1.38 -8.37
C THR A 58 -0.27 2.65 -7.95
N GLN A 59 -1.09 2.55 -6.91
CA GLN A 59 -1.67 3.70 -6.23
C GLN A 59 -0.81 4.02 -5.01
N ILE A 60 -0.52 5.30 -4.79
CA ILE A 60 0.28 5.82 -3.69
C ILE A 60 -0.55 6.89 -3.00
N ASP A 61 -0.77 6.73 -1.69
CA ASP A 61 -1.70 7.61 -0.96
C ASP A 61 -1.20 9.06 -0.95
N HIS A 62 0.06 9.27 -0.56
CA HIS A 62 0.66 10.60 -0.60
C HIS A 62 2.15 10.54 -0.95
N VAL A 63 2.58 11.51 -1.74
CA VAL A 63 4.00 11.80 -1.99
C VAL A 63 4.25 13.26 -1.61
N VAL A 64 5.26 13.49 -0.76
CA VAL A 64 5.72 14.83 -0.40
C VAL A 64 7.13 14.99 -0.93
N ILE A 65 7.36 16.04 -1.72
CA ILE A 65 8.66 16.34 -2.31
C ILE A 65 9.11 17.67 -1.70
N SER A 66 10.32 17.70 -1.18
CA SER A 66 10.85 18.89 -0.52
C SER A 66 12.36 18.97 -0.66
N ILE A 67 12.90 20.13 -0.33
CA ILE A 67 14.35 20.33 -0.27
C ILE A 67 15.04 19.38 0.74
N TYR A 68 14.29 18.79 1.67
CA TYR A 68 14.82 17.87 2.69
C TYR A 68 14.67 16.39 2.34
N GLY A 69 14.00 16.06 1.23
CA GLY A 69 13.69 14.68 0.91
C GLY A 69 12.41 14.49 0.10
N VAL A 70 12.30 13.29 -0.49
CA VAL A 70 11.06 12.72 -1.02
C VAL A 70 10.51 11.73 0.01
N PHE A 71 9.25 11.93 0.40
CA PHE A 71 8.53 11.11 1.37
C PHE A 71 7.38 10.39 0.68
N VAL A 72 7.34 9.07 0.79
CA VAL A 72 6.23 8.25 0.29
C VAL A 72 5.47 7.73 1.50
N ILE A 73 4.18 8.04 1.56
CA ILE A 73 3.36 7.87 2.75
C ILE A 73 2.25 6.89 2.45
N GLU A 74 2.16 5.83 3.26
CA GLU A 74 1.08 4.83 3.23
C GLU A 74 0.16 5.05 4.44
N THR A 75 -1.15 5.09 4.23
CA THR A 75 -2.15 5.37 5.28
C THR A 75 -3.02 4.16 5.57
N LYS A 76 -3.01 3.72 6.83
CA LYS A 76 -3.79 2.58 7.31
C LYS A 76 -4.84 3.01 8.32
N ASN A 77 -6.11 2.75 8.00
CA ASN A 77 -7.24 3.10 8.87
C ASN A 77 -7.78 1.88 9.66
N TYR A 78 -6.89 1.14 10.33
CA TYR A 78 -7.22 -0.02 11.15
C TYR A 78 -7.60 0.35 12.60
N LYS A 79 -8.17 -0.64 13.30
CA LYS A 79 -8.49 -0.61 14.73
C LYS A 79 -7.88 -1.82 15.45
N GLY A 80 -7.78 -1.77 16.77
CA GLY A 80 -7.23 -2.86 17.58
C GLY A 80 -5.71 -2.79 17.72
N ILE A 81 -5.06 -3.89 18.09
CA ILE A 81 -3.60 -3.92 18.25
C ILE A 81 -2.96 -4.36 16.94
N ILE A 82 -1.99 -3.59 16.45
CA ILE A 82 -1.18 -3.94 15.28
C ILE A 82 0.17 -4.41 15.78
N LYS A 83 0.52 -5.67 15.51
CA LYS A 83 1.79 -6.30 15.88
C LYS A 83 2.58 -6.72 14.65
N GLY A 84 3.89 -6.48 14.63
CA GLY A 84 4.76 -7.01 13.58
C GLY A 84 6.15 -6.36 13.54
N ASN A 85 7.02 -6.90 12.70
CA ASN A 85 8.38 -6.41 12.50
C ASN A 85 8.58 -5.92 11.05
N GLU A 86 9.57 -5.07 10.84
CA GLU A 86 9.88 -4.48 9.52
C GLU A 86 10.04 -5.52 8.40
N TYR A 87 10.72 -6.62 8.69
CA TYR A 87 11.07 -7.64 7.70
C TYR A 87 10.00 -8.73 7.53
N ASP A 88 8.94 -8.72 8.34
CA ASP A 88 7.87 -9.71 8.23
C ASP A 88 7.14 -9.59 6.89
N GLU A 89 6.71 -10.71 6.30
CA GLU A 89 5.83 -10.68 5.12
C GLU A 89 4.46 -10.05 5.46
N ASN A 90 3.94 -10.38 6.63
CA ASN A 90 2.69 -9.85 7.12
C ASN A 90 2.77 -9.59 8.63
N TRP A 91 2.00 -8.62 9.06
CA TRP A 91 1.72 -8.26 10.45
C TRP A 91 0.42 -8.90 10.93
N SER A 92 0.16 -8.78 12.22
CA SER A 92 -1.09 -9.22 12.85
C SER A 92 -1.93 -8.03 13.30
N GLN A 93 -3.23 -8.07 12.99
CA GLN A 93 -4.23 -7.18 13.55
C GLN A 93 -5.08 -7.95 14.55
N ILE A 94 -4.88 -7.66 15.84
CA ILE A 94 -5.62 -8.28 16.93
C ILE A 94 -6.83 -7.40 17.28
N LEU A 95 -8.00 -7.99 17.14
CA LEU A 95 -9.31 -7.45 17.51
C LEU A 95 -9.88 -8.29 18.65
N ILE A 96 -10.89 -7.74 19.35
CA ILE A 96 -11.47 -8.37 20.55
C ILE A 96 -11.79 -9.87 20.34
N ASN A 97 -12.37 -10.23 19.18
CA ASN A 97 -12.83 -11.60 18.91
C ASN A 97 -12.06 -12.29 17.77
N LYS A 98 -11.00 -11.69 17.22
CA LYS A 98 -10.28 -12.28 16.08
C LYS A 98 -8.88 -11.70 15.88
N ASN A 99 -8.01 -12.52 15.30
CA ASN A 99 -6.72 -12.09 14.77
C ASN A 99 -6.77 -12.15 13.23
N GLU A 100 -6.48 -11.04 12.57
CA GLU A 100 -6.44 -10.94 11.12
C GLU A 100 -5.00 -10.77 10.63
N ASN A 101 -4.70 -11.43 9.51
CA ASN A 101 -3.43 -11.25 8.84
C ASN A 101 -3.44 -9.92 8.06
N LEU A 102 -2.47 -9.05 8.33
CA LEU A 102 -2.33 -7.75 7.70
C LEU A 102 -1.06 -7.73 6.85
N ARG A 103 -1.17 -7.56 5.53
CA ARG A 103 0.03 -7.37 4.69
C ARG A 103 0.89 -6.24 5.26
N ASN A 104 2.19 -6.49 5.39
CA ASN A 104 3.14 -5.51 5.93
C ASN A 104 3.09 -4.20 5.10
N PRO A 105 2.65 -3.07 5.70
CA PRO A 105 2.55 -1.79 5.00
C PRO A 105 3.90 -1.24 4.53
N ILE A 106 5.00 -1.53 5.25
CA ILE A 106 6.35 -1.12 4.85
C ILE A 106 6.71 -1.78 3.53
N LYS A 107 6.50 -3.09 3.40
CA LYS A 107 6.75 -3.81 2.14
C LYS A 107 5.87 -3.33 1.00
N GLN A 108 4.61 -2.95 1.30
CA GLN A 108 3.75 -2.32 0.30
C GLN A 108 4.35 -0.98 -0.17
N ASN A 109 4.74 -0.13 0.77
CA ASN A 109 5.31 1.18 0.49
C ASN A 109 6.67 1.10 -0.24
N ASN A 110 7.49 0.10 0.05
CA ASN A 110 8.73 -0.17 -0.69
C ASN A 110 8.45 -0.49 -2.17
N GLY A 111 7.33 -1.15 -2.47
CA GLY A 111 6.87 -1.34 -3.85
C GLY A 111 6.50 -0.02 -4.53
N HIS A 112 5.86 0.90 -3.81
CA HIS A 112 5.54 2.25 -4.30
C HIS A 112 6.80 3.07 -4.57
N ILE A 113 7.75 3.05 -3.63
CA ILE A 113 9.06 3.68 -3.75
C ILE A 113 9.81 3.15 -4.97
N LYS A 114 9.83 1.82 -5.15
CA LYS A 114 10.47 1.19 -6.31
C LYS A 114 9.83 1.69 -7.62
N ALA A 115 8.50 1.74 -7.70
CA ALA A 115 7.81 2.23 -8.89
C ALA A 115 8.17 3.69 -9.22
N ILE A 116 8.24 4.56 -8.22
CA ILE A 116 8.69 5.95 -8.40
C ILE A 116 10.13 5.99 -8.93
N LYS A 117 11.04 5.21 -8.33
CA LYS A 117 12.46 5.15 -8.74
C LYS A 117 12.68 4.60 -10.14
N ASP A 118 11.86 3.64 -10.54
CA ASP A 118 11.93 3.05 -11.89
C ASP A 118 11.52 4.10 -12.95
N LEU A 119 10.50 4.92 -12.64
CA LEU A 119 9.93 5.93 -13.55
C LEU A 119 10.67 7.28 -13.54
N ILE A 120 11.39 7.60 -12.47
CA ILE A 120 12.07 8.89 -12.28
C ILE A 120 13.57 8.64 -12.03
N PRO A 121 14.38 8.57 -13.09
CA PRO A 121 15.82 8.31 -13.01
C PRO A 121 16.57 9.25 -12.05
N GLU A 122 16.13 10.50 -11.92
CA GLU A 122 16.72 11.54 -11.06
C GLU A 122 16.79 11.13 -9.58
N ILE A 123 15.81 10.36 -9.11
CA ILE A 123 15.73 9.92 -7.71
C ILE A 123 15.95 8.41 -7.56
N ARG A 124 16.39 7.73 -8.62
CA ARG A 124 16.64 6.28 -8.65
C ARG A 124 17.60 5.86 -7.53
N TYR A 125 18.72 6.57 -7.40
CA TYR A 125 19.76 6.28 -6.42
C TYR A 125 19.62 7.06 -5.10
N LYS A 126 18.72 8.05 -5.05
CA LYS A 126 18.47 8.83 -3.83
C LYS A 126 17.68 8.02 -2.79
N LYS A 127 17.88 8.31 -1.51
CA LYS A 127 17.12 7.68 -0.42
C LYS A 127 15.74 8.33 -0.31
N ILE A 128 14.69 7.59 -0.68
CA ILE A 128 13.31 8.00 -0.46
C ILE A 128 12.88 7.58 0.95
N LYS A 129 12.26 8.50 1.70
CA LYS A 129 11.83 8.23 3.08
C LYS A 129 10.45 7.56 3.07
N SER A 130 10.36 6.39 3.68
CA SER A 130 9.12 5.62 3.82
C SER A 130 8.43 6.01 5.14
N ILE A 131 7.14 6.39 5.10
CA ILE A 131 6.37 6.70 6.30
C ILE A 131 5.06 5.91 6.27
N ILE A 132 4.77 5.17 7.34
CA ILE A 132 3.52 4.43 7.51
C ILE A 132 2.69 5.10 8.61
N LEU A 133 1.49 5.55 8.26
CA LEU A 133 0.59 6.25 9.18
C LEU A 133 -0.62 5.40 9.52
N PHE A 134 -0.92 5.30 10.82
CA PHE A 134 -2.12 4.65 11.33
C PHE A 134 -3.08 5.65 11.98
N SER A 135 -4.38 5.33 11.95
CA SER A 135 -5.35 6.03 12.78
C SER A 135 -5.13 5.73 14.26
N LYS A 136 -5.51 6.65 15.15
CA LYS A 136 -5.42 6.47 16.62
C LYS A 136 -6.35 5.39 17.19
N ARG A 137 -7.20 4.79 16.34
CA ARG A 137 -8.03 3.64 16.71
C ARG A 137 -7.23 2.34 16.79
N ALA A 138 -6.00 2.35 16.29
CA ALA A 138 -5.05 1.27 16.41
C ALA A 138 -4.03 1.56 17.52
N ARG A 139 -3.66 0.55 18.30
CA ARG A 139 -2.48 0.58 19.18
C ARG A 139 -1.34 -0.11 18.45
N LEU A 140 -0.23 0.59 18.24
CA LEU A 140 0.94 0.07 17.54
C LEU A 140 1.89 -0.64 18.51
N ASN A 141 2.24 -1.88 18.20
CA ASN A 141 3.33 -2.64 18.81
C ASN A 141 4.17 -3.22 17.66
N VAL A 142 4.89 -2.33 16.99
CA VAL A 142 5.66 -2.61 15.79
C VAL A 142 7.12 -2.32 16.06
N ASN A 143 8.00 -3.25 15.71
CA ASN A 143 9.45 -3.04 15.72
C ASN A 143 9.92 -2.75 14.29
N ALA A 144 10.26 -1.49 14.02
CA ALA A 144 10.74 -1.05 12.72
C ALA A 144 11.66 0.16 12.85
N VAL A 145 12.65 0.22 11.96
CA VAL A 145 13.50 1.40 11.70
C VAL A 145 12.73 2.39 10.83
N THR A 146 11.91 1.90 9.90
CA THR A 146 10.98 2.74 9.12
C THR A 146 10.02 3.49 10.05
N ASP A 147 9.72 4.75 9.73
CA ASP A 147 8.77 5.59 10.47
C ASP A 147 7.34 4.99 10.44
N VAL A 148 6.95 4.27 11.50
CA VAL A 148 5.59 3.73 11.69
C VAL A 148 4.92 4.46 12.86
N THR A 149 3.90 5.28 12.57
CA THR A 149 3.31 6.15 13.59
C THR A 149 1.84 6.48 13.34
N TYR A 150 1.34 7.53 13.99
CA TYR A 150 -0.03 8.01 13.85
C TYR A 150 -0.16 9.19 12.89
N ILE A 151 -1.32 9.27 12.20
CA ILE A 151 -1.69 10.34 11.26
C ILE A 151 -1.47 11.74 11.85
N ASN A 152 -1.75 11.95 13.13
CA ASN A 152 -1.60 13.27 13.77
C ASN A 152 -0.14 13.73 13.90
N LYS A 153 0.83 12.84 13.75
CA LYS A 153 2.27 13.15 13.82
C LYS A 153 2.92 13.40 12.46
N VAL A 154 2.19 13.28 11.34
CA VAL A 154 2.78 13.33 9.97
C VAL A 154 3.63 14.58 9.73
N ASN A 155 3.12 15.78 10.07
CA ASN A 155 3.87 17.01 9.87
C ASN A 155 5.08 17.12 10.82
N LYS A 156 4.99 16.54 12.02
CA LYS A 156 6.12 16.52 12.98
C LYS A 156 7.27 15.70 12.41
N ILE A 157 6.97 14.52 11.85
CA ILE A 157 7.97 13.63 11.25
C ILE A 157 8.56 14.25 9.99
N ILE A 158 7.74 14.71 9.03
CA ILE A 158 8.27 15.33 7.81
C ILE A 158 9.20 16.51 8.15
N LYS A 159 8.82 17.33 9.14
CA LYS A 159 9.62 18.48 9.57
C LYS A 159 10.83 18.13 10.44
N SER A 160 10.98 16.89 10.93
CA SER A 160 12.18 16.50 11.67
C SER A 160 13.37 16.25 10.76
N TYR A 161 13.14 16.05 9.46
CA TYR A 161 14.18 16.01 8.44
C TYR A 161 14.64 17.46 8.16
N LYS A 162 15.93 17.74 8.42
CA LYS A 162 16.52 19.09 8.33
C LYS A 162 17.63 19.21 7.29
N THR A 163 18.29 18.11 6.95
CA THR A 163 19.36 18.09 5.95
C THR A 163 18.77 18.40 4.57
N LYS A 164 19.30 19.44 3.91
CA LYS A 164 18.91 19.74 2.53
C LYS A 164 19.52 18.69 1.60
N GLU A 165 18.68 17.96 0.88
CA GLU A 165 19.07 16.92 -0.09
C GLU A 165 18.80 17.33 -1.54
N TYR A 166 18.00 18.38 -1.77
CA TYR A 166 17.57 18.87 -3.09
C TYR A 166 17.51 20.40 -3.15
N THR A 167 17.71 20.97 -4.34
CA THR A 167 17.39 22.38 -4.63
C THR A 167 15.90 22.59 -4.86
N ILE A 168 15.44 23.86 -4.95
CA ILE A 168 14.04 24.18 -5.24
C ILE A 168 13.69 23.72 -6.66
N GLU A 169 14.59 23.91 -7.61
CA GLU A 169 14.42 23.54 -9.02
C GLU A 169 14.30 22.03 -9.19
N GLU A 170 15.12 21.25 -8.46
CA GLU A 170 15.00 19.80 -8.43
C GLU A 170 13.65 19.35 -7.86
N VAL A 171 13.17 19.99 -6.79
CA VAL A 171 11.84 19.73 -6.20
C VAL A 171 10.73 19.98 -7.20
N GLU A 172 10.74 21.11 -7.90
CA GLU A 172 9.73 21.42 -8.93
C GLU A 172 9.77 20.42 -10.09
N ARG A 173 10.98 20.07 -10.57
CA ARG A 173 11.15 19.11 -11.66
C ARG A 173 10.62 17.72 -11.30
N ILE A 174 10.93 17.22 -10.10
CA ILE A 174 10.42 15.93 -9.61
C ILE A 174 8.89 15.98 -9.46
N PHE A 175 8.37 17.08 -8.92
CA PHE A 175 6.92 17.27 -8.76
C PHE A 175 6.19 17.25 -10.10
N LYS A 176 6.63 18.06 -11.07
CA LYS A 176 6.02 18.13 -12.41
C LYS A 176 6.04 16.77 -13.11
N LYS A 177 7.17 16.06 -13.06
CA LYS A 177 7.30 14.71 -13.66
C LYS A 177 6.35 13.69 -13.02
N LEU A 178 6.20 13.71 -11.69
CA LEU A 178 5.22 12.85 -11.02
C LEU A 178 3.78 13.22 -11.36
N GLU A 179 3.49 14.51 -11.54
CA GLU A 179 2.16 15.00 -11.92
C GLU A 179 1.79 14.59 -13.35
N GLU A 180 2.73 14.70 -14.29
CA GLU A 180 2.58 14.24 -15.68
C GLU A 180 2.36 12.73 -15.78
N LEU A 181 3.09 11.95 -14.98
CA LEU A 181 2.94 10.49 -14.92
C LEU A 181 1.66 10.03 -14.19
N ASN A 182 1.03 10.91 -13.42
CA ASN A 182 -0.16 10.58 -12.64
C ASN A 182 -1.37 10.42 -13.56
N VAL A 183 -1.98 9.24 -13.53
CA VAL A 183 -3.19 8.94 -14.30
C VAL A 183 -4.37 9.74 -13.74
N ASN A 184 -4.70 10.85 -14.39
CA ASN A 184 -5.74 11.77 -13.91
C ASN A 184 -7.09 11.58 -14.61
N SER A 185 -7.14 10.88 -15.75
CA SER A 185 -8.39 10.67 -16.47
C SER A 185 -9.31 9.67 -15.76
N PHE A 186 -10.59 10.03 -15.63
CA PHE A 186 -11.62 9.16 -15.04
C PHE A 186 -11.73 7.82 -15.80
N LYS A 187 -11.60 7.86 -17.13
CA LYS A 187 -11.64 6.69 -18.03
C LYS A 187 -10.53 5.70 -17.70
N GLU A 188 -9.29 6.16 -17.51
CA GLU A 188 -8.17 5.29 -17.18
C GLU A 188 -8.22 4.79 -15.73
N ARG A 189 -8.67 5.62 -14.78
CA ARG A 189 -8.91 5.16 -13.40
C ARG A 189 -9.96 4.04 -13.34
N LYS A 190 -11.04 4.15 -14.12
CA LYS A 190 -12.05 3.08 -14.25
C LYS A 190 -11.47 1.81 -14.90
N ALA A 191 -10.64 1.98 -15.94
CA ALA A 191 -9.93 0.86 -16.59
C ALA A 191 -8.96 0.16 -15.62
N HIS A 192 -8.23 0.91 -14.79
CA HIS A 192 -7.36 0.37 -13.75
C HIS A 192 -8.14 -0.51 -12.76
N VAL A 193 -9.25 0.00 -12.21
CA VAL A 193 -10.10 -0.78 -11.29
C VAL A 193 -10.61 -2.07 -11.94
N LYS A 194 -11.01 -2.02 -13.22
CA LYS A 194 -11.44 -3.20 -13.98
C LYS A 194 -10.29 -4.21 -14.13
N ASN A 195 -9.08 -3.75 -14.43
CA ASN A 195 -7.90 -4.58 -14.57
C ASN A 195 -7.49 -5.24 -13.25
N VAL A 196 -7.47 -4.50 -12.13
CA VAL A 196 -7.19 -5.06 -10.80
C VAL A 196 -8.19 -6.17 -10.45
N LYS A 197 -9.49 -5.92 -10.63
CA LYS A 197 -10.54 -6.94 -10.42
C LYS A 197 -10.29 -8.19 -11.27
N ARG A 198 -9.90 -8.02 -12.54
CA ARG A 198 -9.57 -9.14 -13.44
C ARG A 198 -8.36 -9.93 -12.95
N THR A 199 -7.30 -9.25 -12.52
CA THR A 199 -6.09 -9.90 -11.98
C THR A 199 -6.38 -10.70 -10.72
N VAL A 200 -7.17 -10.15 -9.79
CA VAL A 200 -7.61 -10.87 -8.58
C VAL A 200 -8.43 -12.11 -8.96
N LYS A 201 -9.43 -11.97 -9.85
CA LYS A 201 -10.24 -13.09 -10.33
C LYS A 201 -9.40 -14.19 -10.99
N ASN A 202 -8.39 -13.80 -11.77
CA ASN A 202 -7.45 -14.74 -12.39
C ASN A 202 -6.56 -15.45 -11.36
N ALA A 203 -6.08 -14.74 -10.34
CA ALA A 203 -5.33 -15.33 -9.25
C ALA A 203 -6.18 -16.35 -8.46
N GLU A 204 -7.43 -16.01 -8.14
CA GLU A 204 -8.39 -16.93 -7.52
C GLU A 204 -8.65 -18.17 -8.38
N LYS A 205 -8.83 -17.99 -9.69
CA LYS A 205 -9.01 -19.12 -10.63
C LYS A 205 -7.79 -20.03 -10.65
N LYS A 206 -6.57 -19.49 -10.65
CA LYS A 206 -5.33 -20.27 -10.54
C LYS A 206 -5.26 -21.03 -9.21
N LEU A 207 -5.60 -20.39 -8.10
CA LEU A 207 -5.63 -21.01 -6.78
C LEU A 207 -6.65 -22.16 -6.69
N LYS A 208 -7.86 -21.99 -7.24
CA LYS A 208 -8.88 -23.05 -7.35
C LYS A 208 -8.38 -24.26 -8.13
N LYS A 209 -7.55 -24.05 -9.16
CA LYS A 209 -6.86 -25.11 -9.92
C LYS A 209 -5.58 -25.61 -9.26
N ASN A 210 -5.35 -25.29 -7.99
CA ASN A 210 -4.14 -25.63 -7.23
C ASN A 210 -2.83 -25.18 -7.93
N ARG A 211 -2.88 -24.05 -8.66
CA ARG A 211 -1.73 -23.41 -9.33
C ARG A 211 -1.35 -22.10 -8.63
N CYS A 212 -0.06 -21.81 -8.62
CA CYS A 212 0.49 -20.59 -8.05
C CYS A 212 0.05 -19.37 -8.86
N PRO A 213 -0.50 -18.32 -8.23
CA PRO A 213 -0.93 -17.13 -8.94
C PRO A 213 0.25 -16.29 -9.46
N ARG A 214 1.45 -16.40 -8.84
CA ARG A 214 2.67 -15.68 -9.24
C ARG A 214 3.33 -16.27 -10.49
N CYS A 215 3.61 -17.57 -10.48
CA CYS A 215 4.41 -18.22 -11.54
C CYS A 215 3.69 -19.38 -12.27
N GLY A 216 2.46 -19.72 -11.90
CA GLY A 216 1.71 -20.81 -12.53
C GLY A 216 2.08 -22.24 -12.08
N GLY A 217 3.20 -22.43 -11.36
CA GLY A 217 3.63 -23.73 -10.85
C GLY A 217 2.61 -24.38 -9.88
N LYS A 218 2.55 -25.71 -9.82
CA LYS A 218 1.65 -26.44 -8.89
C LYS A 218 1.91 -26.06 -7.44
N LEU A 219 0.85 -25.99 -6.63
CA LEU A 219 0.95 -25.80 -5.18
C LEU A 219 1.01 -27.16 -4.48
N LYS A 220 1.93 -27.31 -3.52
CA LYS A 220 2.10 -28.52 -2.71
C LYS A 220 1.87 -28.21 -1.23
N LYS A 221 1.23 -29.13 -0.50
CA LYS A 221 1.20 -29.08 0.97
C LYS A 221 2.63 -29.27 1.49
N LYS A 222 3.05 -28.41 2.42
CA LYS A 222 4.36 -28.41 3.08
C LYS A 222 4.13 -28.27 4.59
N LYS A 223 5.10 -28.70 5.39
CA LYS A 223 5.12 -28.50 6.84
C LYS A 223 6.18 -27.47 7.19
N SER A 224 5.92 -26.66 8.21
CA SER A 224 6.87 -25.77 8.87
C SER A 224 6.76 -25.94 10.38
N LYS A 225 7.67 -25.33 11.13
CA LYS A 225 7.58 -25.24 12.60
C LYS A 225 6.27 -24.61 13.11
N TYR A 226 5.57 -23.86 12.26
CA TYR A 226 4.28 -23.22 12.56
C TYR A 226 3.07 -23.97 11.96
N GLY A 227 3.25 -25.21 11.52
CA GLY A 227 2.17 -26.04 10.97
C GLY A 227 2.19 -26.19 9.44
N LYS A 228 1.08 -26.71 8.90
CA LYS A 228 0.93 -27.07 7.48
C LYS A 228 0.57 -25.83 6.65
N PHE A 229 1.12 -25.73 5.44
CA PHE A 229 0.79 -24.67 4.48
C PHE A 229 0.85 -25.19 3.05
N LYS A 230 0.28 -24.47 2.07
CA LYS A 230 0.47 -24.75 0.64
C LYS A 230 1.52 -23.82 0.05
N GLY A 231 2.66 -24.36 -0.39
CA GLY A 231 3.73 -23.61 -1.04
C GLY A 231 3.84 -23.89 -2.54
N CYS A 232 4.43 -22.96 -3.30
CA CYS A 232 4.76 -23.22 -4.71
C CYS A 232 5.81 -24.33 -4.85
N LYS A 233 5.66 -25.21 -5.85
CA LYS A 233 6.66 -26.22 -6.19
C LYS A 233 7.98 -25.62 -6.66
N ASN A 234 7.96 -24.43 -7.26
CA ASN A 234 9.14 -23.75 -7.83
C ASN A 234 9.95 -22.97 -6.78
N TYR A 235 9.79 -23.26 -5.49
CA TYR A 235 10.68 -22.71 -4.45
C TYR A 235 12.11 -23.26 -4.67
N PRO A 236 13.18 -22.46 -4.51
CA PRO A 236 13.23 -21.11 -3.92
C PRO A 236 12.81 -19.96 -4.86
N ASN A 237 12.83 -20.18 -6.18
CA ASN A 237 12.56 -19.15 -7.21
C ASN A 237 11.14 -18.54 -7.14
N CYS A 238 10.19 -19.23 -6.50
CA CYS A 238 8.88 -18.68 -6.18
C CYS A 238 8.51 -18.99 -4.72
N THR A 239 8.50 -17.94 -3.90
CA THR A 239 8.23 -18.01 -2.45
C THR A 239 6.74 -17.92 -2.09
N PHE A 240 5.84 -18.04 -3.08
CA PHE A 240 4.41 -17.99 -2.82
C PHE A 240 3.98 -19.10 -1.84
N LYS A 241 3.28 -18.69 -0.78
CA LYS A 241 2.67 -19.57 0.22
C LYS A 241 1.25 -19.14 0.52
N LEU A 242 0.40 -20.11 0.79
CA LEU A 242 -0.97 -19.97 1.27
C LEU A 242 -1.04 -20.74 2.58
N ASN A 243 -1.41 -20.07 3.66
CA ASN A 243 -1.64 -20.75 4.93
C ASN A 243 -2.83 -21.71 4.74
N ALA A 244 -2.67 -22.95 5.21
CA ALA A 244 -3.71 -23.96 5.13
C ALA A 244 -4.67 -23.81 6.31
#